data_AF-A0A2E7H053-F1
#
_entry.id   AF-A0A2E7H053-F1
#
_cell.length_a   1.000
_cell.length_b   1.000
_cell.length_c   1.000
_cell.angle_alpha   90.00
_cell.angle_beta   90.00
_cell.angle_gamma   90.00
#
_symmetry.space_group_name_H-M   'P 1'
#
loop_
_entity.id
_entity.type
_entity.pdbx_description
1 polymer ?
#
loop_
_entity_poly.entity_id
_entity_poly.type
_entity_poly.pdbx_seq_one_letter_code
_entity_poly.pdbx_strand_id
1 'polypeptide(L)'
;MQSSNTPTCPGWLMTAVAPWGENAEDAFDQGLVELGLGDVRLIQAQGAMLPLGFEATPPRPLAMGTLAECHLATSYAWNGSSASAGVAWATCVTPEGDECAIVATIATDLDYEETVVLLRRNLQRRLASRDLEVVQFDVAVDEVTAGQDHHGVAVAALILPDSLSLGARTRTGPVRGGLTRTAAPEPRKRVDTKAPAAPARRPGQPKNNHDFTL
;
A
#
# COMPACT_ATOMS: atom_id res chain seq x y z
N MET A 1 19.50 -35.95 5.24
CA MET A 1 19.51 -34.60 5.83
C MET A 1 18.63 -33.73 4.95
N GLN A 2 17.36 -33.57 5.32
CA GLN A 2 16.47 -32.62 4.62
C GLN A 2 16.92 -31.22 5.03
N SER A 3 17.42 -30.44 4.08
CA SER A 3 17.59 -29.00 4.24
C SER A 3 16.20 -28.43 4.51
N SER A 4 15.92 -28.06 5.76
CA SER A 4 14.75 -27.25 6.08
C SER A 4 14.91 -25.93 5.33
N ASN A 5 14.19 -25.77 4.23
CA ASN A 5 14.15 -24.54 3.47
C ASN A 5 13.34 -23.55 4.30
N THR A 6 13.99 -22.88 5.25
CA THR A 6 13.32 -21.85 6.05
C THR A 6 12.92 -20.72 5.10
N PRO A 7 11.63 -20.33 5.07
CA PRO A 7 11.21 -19.23 4.22
C PRO A 7 12.05 -18.00 4.49
N THR A 8 12.52 -17.38 3.42
CA THR A 8 13.43 -16.24 3.53
C THR A 8 12.69 -15.00 4.04
N CYS A 9 11.37 -14.90 3.80
CA CYS A 9 10.48 -13.92 4.41
C CYS A 9 9.12 -14.58 4.77
N PRO A 10 8.90 -15.05 6.02
CA PRO A 10 7.61 -15.60 6.42
C PRO A 10 6.53 -14.50 6.45
N GLY A 11 5.32 -14.83 6.02
CA GLY A 11 4.15 -13.98 6.16
C GLY A 11 2.96 -14.70 6.78
N TRP A 12 2.15 -14.00 7.55
CA TRP A 12 1.01 -14.57 8.28
C TRP A 12 -0.29 -13.97 7.78
N LEU A 13 -1.19 -14.82 7.29
CA LEU A 13 -2.52 -14.43 6.89
C LEU A 13 -3.46 -14.62 8.09
N MET A 14 -4.07 -13.54 8.57
CA MET A 14 -4.78 -13.53 9.85
C MET A 14 -6.06 -12.70 9.78
N THR A 15 -7.08 -13.12 10.51
CA THR A 15 -8.32 -12.35 10.72
C THR A 15 -8.78 -12.47 12.17
N ALA A 16 -9.50 -11.47 12.64
CA ALA A 16 -10.28 -11.54 13.88
C ALA A 16 -11.44 -10.55 13.85
N VAL A 17 -12.37 -10.72 14.77
CA VAL A 17 -13.56 -9.87 14.91
C VAL A 17 -13.78 -9.53 16.37
N ALA A 18 -14.12 -8.28 16.68
CA ALA A 18 -14.57 -7.91 18.02
C ALA A 18 -15.98 -7.33 17.91
N PRO A 19 -17.02 -7.99 18.45
CA PRO A 19 -18.41 -7.51 18.31
C PRO A 19 -18.85 -6.48 19.36
N TRP A 20 -18.01 -6.19 20.36
CA TRP A 20 -18.37 -5.39 21.54
C TRP A 20 -17.24 -4.43 21.94
N GLY A 21 -17.26 -3.21 21.42
CA GLY A 21 -16.47 -2.08 21.91
C GLY A 21 -17.36 -0.95 22.39
N GLU A 22 -16.95 -0.25 23.46
CA GLU A 22 -17.65 0.97 23.92
C GLU A 22 -17.52 2.08 22.87
N ASN A 23 -16.39 2.11 22.16
CA ASN A 23 -16.15 2.95 20.99
C ASN A 23 -15.41 2.14 19.89
N ALA A 24 -15.16 2.77 18.74
CA ALA A 24 -14.48 2.12 17.61
C ALA A 24 -13.00 1.78 17.89
N GLU A 25 -12.30 2.58 18.71
CA GLU A 25 -10.91 2.34 19.09
C GLU A 25 -10.81 1.12 20.01
N ASP A 26 -11.72 0.98 20.98
CA ASP A 26 -11.78 -0.18 21.87
C ASP A 26 -12.09 -1.47 21.10
N ALA A 27 -13.04 -1.42 20.16
CA ALA A 27 -13.34 -2.55 19.29
C ALA A 27 -12.10 -2.94 18.47
N PHE A 28 -11.39 -1.96 17.90
CA PHE A 28 -10.16 -2.19 17.15
C PHE A 28 -9.05 -2.81 18.01
N ASP A 29 -8.80 -2.28 19.21
CA ASP A 29 -7.80 -2.82 20.14
C ASP A 29 -8.13 -4.26 20.54
N GLN A 30 -9.39 -4.54 20.88
CA GLN A 30 -9.85 -5.90 21.15
C GLN A 30 -9.64 -6.83 19.94
N GLY A 31 -9.92 -6.34 18.73
CA GLY A 31 -9.63 -7.07 17.49
C GLY A 31 -8.15 -7.41 17.34
N LEU A 32 -7.24 -6.48 17.68
CA LEU A 32 -5.79 -6.74 17.68
C LEU A 32 -5.39 -7.76 18.75
N VAL A 33 -5.99 -7.72 19.94
CA VAL A 33 -5.77 -8.71 21.00
C VAL A 33 -6.16 -10.11 20.53
N GLU A 34 -7.33 -10.26 19.89
CA GLU A 34 -7.80 -11.54 19.37
C GLU A 34 -6.94 -12.07 18.20
N LEU A 35 -6.41 -11.17 17.38
CA LEU A 35 -5.39 -11.47 16.37
C LEU A 35 -4.03 -11.89 16.98
N GLY A 36 -3.83 -11.73 18.29
CA GLY A 36 -2.52 -11.96 18.93
C GLY A 36 -1.49 -10.87 18.64
N LEU A 37 -1.94 -9.67 18.28
CA LEU A 37 -1.13 -8.51 17.90
C LEU A 37 -1.31 -7.30 18.83
N GLY A 38 -2.11 -7.40 19.90
CA GLY A 38 -2.37 -6.30 20.83
C GLY A 38 -1.10 -5.71 21.49
N ASP A 39 -0.07 -6.55 21.68
CA ASP A 39 1.21 -6.11 22.24
C ASP A 39 2.23 -5.68 21.16
N VAL A 40 1.87 -5.66 19.88
CA VAL A 40 2.78 -5.46 18.74
C VAL A 40 2.56 -4.07 18.14
N ARG A 41 3.66 -3.45 17.69
CA ARG A 41 3.63 -2.18 16.99
C ARG A 41 3.56 -2.43 15.50
N LEU A 42 2.40 -2.16 14.90
CA LEU A 42 2.16 -2.37 13.48
C LEU A 42 2.64 -1.19 12.64
N ILE A 43 3.35 -1.49 11.55
CA ILE A 43 3.73 -0.53 10.50
C ILE A 43 3.00 -0.91 9.22
N GLN A 44 2.02 -0.12 8.83
CA GLN A 44 1.24 -0.39 7.63
C GLN A 44 2.03 -0.07 6.37
N ALA A 45 2.29 -1.10 5.57
CA ALA A 45 2.92 -0.97 4.28
C ALA A 45 1.93 -0.52 3.21
N GLN A 46 2.40 0.38 2.33
CA GLN A 46 1.65 0.85 1.17
C GLN A 46 2.22 0.21 -0.10
N GLY A 47 1.34 -0.12 -1.04
CA GLY A 47 1.69 -0.85 -2.25
C GLY A 47 1.21 -2.30 -2.21
N ALA A 48 1.44 -3.01 -3.31
CA ALA A 48 0.93 -4.36 -3.51
C ALA A 48 2.02 -5.42 -3.56
N MET A 49 3.30 -5.05 -3.64
CA MET A 49 4.39 -6.02 -3.78
C MET A 49 4.85 -6.46 -2.39
N LEU A 50 4.99 -7.76 -2.20
CA LEU A 50 5.57 -8.35 -1.00
C LEU A 50 7.08 -8.55 -1.18
N PRO A 51 7.84 -8.67 -0.08
CA PRO A 51 9.27 -8.97 -0.13
C PRO A 51 9.57 -10.23 -0.95
N LEU A 52 10.73 -10.27 -1.61
CA LEU A 52 11.18 -11.47 -2.30
C LEU A 52 11.37 -12.62 -1.31
N GLY A 53 10.99 -13.83 -1.75
CA GLY A 53 11.03 -15.01 -0.90
C GLY A 53 9.92 -15.04 0.16
N PHE A 54 8.85 -14.26 -0.05
CA PHE A 54 7.62 -14.35 0.72
C PHE A 54 7.04 -15.76 0.66
N GLU A 55 6.69 -16.30 1.82
CA GLU A 55 5.96 -17.56 1.95
C GLU A 55 4.95 -17.44 3.09
N ALA A 56 3.71 -17.87 2.83
CA ALA A 56 2.69 -17.92 3.87
C ALA A 56 2.99 -19.04 4.86
N THR A 57 3.06 -18.71 6.14
CA THR A 57 3.36 -19.63 7.23
C THR A 57 2.40 -19.42 8.40
N PRO A 58 2.22 -20.42 9.28
CA PRO A 58 1.44 -20.25 10.49
C PRO A 58 2.02 -19.14 11.40
N PRO A 59 1.17 -18.31 12.03
CA PRO A 59 1.62 -17.31 13.00
C PRO A 59 2.37 -17.93 14.17
N ARG A 60 3.31 -17.16 14.74
CA ARG A 60 4.01 -17.49 16.00
C ARG A 60 3.91 -16.31 16.98
N PRO A 61 4.01 -16.55 18.30
CA PRO A 61 4.04 -15.48 19.28
C PRO A 61 5.14 -14.46 18.98
N LEU A 62 4.81 -13.18 19.08
CA LEU A 62 5.75 -12.07 18.99
C LEU A 62 6.06 -11.53 20.37
N ALA A 63 7.28 -11.02 20.56
CA ALA A 63 7.62 -10.32 21.79
C ALA A 63 6.88 -8.98 21.86
N MET A 64 6.49 -8.57 23.06
CA MET A 64 5.84 -7.28 23.27
C MET A 64 6.70 -6.13 22.73
N GLY A 65 6.07 -5.16 22.08
CA GLY A 65 6.73 -4.00 21.48
C GLY A 65 7.45 -4.27 20.16
N THR A 66 7.39 -5.50 19.62
CA THR A 66 7.95 -5.84 18.30
C THR A 66 7.38 -4.90 17.23
N LEU A 67 8.23 -4.44 16.32
CA LEU A 67 7.80 -3.72 15.12
C LEU A 67 7.55 -4.71 14.01
N ALA A 68 6.29 -4.85 13.58
CA ALA A 68 5.90 -5.74 12.50
C ALA A 68 5.34 -4.93 11.33
N GLU A 69 5.88 -5.14 10.13
CA GLU A 69 5.28 -4.59 8.92
C GLU A 69 4.01 -5.38 8.59
N CYS A 70 2.97 -4.72 8.11
CA CYS A 70 1.72 -5.39 7.76
C CYS A 70 0.96 -4.71 6.62
N HIS A 71 0.08 -5.48 5.99
CA HIS A 71 -1.04 -4.95 5.23
C HIS A 71 -2.32 -5.23 6.00
N LEU A 72 -3.00 -4.17 6.43
CA LEU A 72 -4.18 -4.25 7.29
C LEU A 72 -5.42 -3.74 6.56
N ALA A 73 -6.54 -4.42 6.73
CA ALA A 73 -7.87 -3.91 6.46
C ALA A 73 -8.72 -4.01 7.73
N THR A 74 -9.48 -2.96 7.98
CA THR A 74 -10.37 -2.85 9.13
C THR A 74 -11.71 -2.32 8.65
N SER A 75 -12.80 -3.01 8.99
CA SER A 75 -14.15 -2.54 8.73
C SER A 75 -14.93 -2.47 10.04
N TYR A 76 -15.73 -1.43 10.21
CA TYR A 76 -16.43 -1.13 11.45
C TYR A 76 -17.94 -1.28 11.28
N ALA A 77 -18.57 -1.84 12.30
CA ALA A 77 -20.00 -1.99 12.42
C ALA A 77 -20.51 -1.26 13.68
N TRP A 78 -21.79 -0.90 13.70
CA TRP A 78 -22.43 -0.27 14.84
C TRP A 78 -23.87 -0.74 14.98
N ASN A 79 -24.30 -0.97 16.21
CA ASN A 79 -25.70 -1.15 16.57
C ASN A 79 -26.43 -2.22 15.74
N GLY A 80 -25.92 -3.45 15.77
CA GLY A 80 -26.49 -4.57 15.02
C GLY A 80 -26.17 -4.63 13.53
N SER A 81 -25.45 -3.65 12.97
CA SER A 81 -24.98 -3.75 11.60
C SER A 81 -23.87 -4.79 11.46
N SER A 82 -23.57 -5.21 10.24
CA SER A 82 -22.42 -6.04 9.92
C SER A 82 -21.36 -5.28 9.12
N ALA A 83 -20.15 -5.81 9.15
CA ALA A 83 -19.01 -5.29 8.41
C ALA A 83 -17.99 -6.42 8.17
N SER A 84 -17.33 -6.40 7.01
CA SER A 84 -16.37 -7.43 6.63
C SER A 84 -15.02 -6.83 6.27
N ALA A 85 -13.95 -7.54 6.62
CA ALA A 85 -12.60 -7.19 6.24
C ALA A 85 -11.90 -8.40 5.62
N GLY A 86 -11.03 -8.17 4.65
CA GLY A 86 -10.36 -9.23 3.93
C GLY A 86 -8.96 -8.89 3.48
N VAL A 87 -8.12 -9.91 3.44
CA VAL A 87 -6.76 -9.87 2.92
C VAL A 87 -6.49 -11.10 2.06
N ALA A 88 -5.77 -10.90 0.97
CA ALA A 88 -5.40 -11.95 0.05
C ALA A 88 -3.98 -11.73 -0.44
N TRP A 89 -3.28 -12.82 -0.75
CA TRP A 89 -1.97 -12.78 -1.37
C TRP A 89 -1.90 -13.74 -2.55
N ALA A 90 -0.97 -13.51 -3.45
CA ALA A 90 -0.61 -14.44 -4.51
C ALA A 90 0.90 -14.44 -4.75
N THR A 91 1.49 -15.63 -4.91
CA THR A 91 2.81 -15.78 -5.53
C THR A 91 2.64 -15.87 -7.04
N CYS A 92 3.54 -15.23 -7.76
CA CYS A 92 3.40 -14.99 -9.18
C CYS A 92 4.75 -15.00 -9.89
N VAL A 93 4.73 -15.22 -11.20
CA VAL A 93 5.89 -15.05 -12.07
C VAL A 93 5.68 -13.81 -12.94
N THR A 94 6.70 -12.98 -13.02
CA THR A 94 6.73 -11.81 -13.91
C THR A 94 6.94 -12.23 -15.36
N PRO A 95 6.62 -11.38 -16.37
CA PRO A 95 6.93 -11.67 -17.76
C PRO A 95 8.42 -11.92 -18.01
N GLU A 96 9.27 -11.36 -17.16
CA GLU A 96 10.73 -11.52 -17.19
C GLU A 96 11.20 -12.88 -16.62
N GLY A 97 10.30 -13.66 -16.00
CA GLY A 97 10.58 -14.96 -15.40
C GLY A 97 10.95 -14.92 -13.92
N ASP A 98 10.94 -13.74 -13.28
CA ASP A 98 11.23 -13.60 -11.85
C ASP A 98 10.00 -13.93 -10.98
N GLU A 99 10.22 -14.70 -9.91
CA GLU A 99 9.22 -14.95 -8.87
C GLU A 99 9.00 -13.71 -8.00
N CYS A 100 7.74 -13.41 -7.73
CA CYS A 100 7.33 -12.34 -6.83
C CYS A 100 6.05 -12.70 -6.09
N ALA A 101 5.66 -11.89 -5.12
CA ALA A 101 4.37 -12.04 -4.46
C ALA A 101 3.67 -10.69 -4.34
N ILE A 102 2.34 -10.73 -4.35
CA ILE A 102 1.50 -9.56 -4.21
C ILE A 102 0.43 -9.74 -3.14
N VAL A 103 -0.06 -8.63 -2.62
CA VAL A 103 -1.14 -8.56 -1.63
C VAL A 103 -2.27 -7.63 -2.09
N ALA A 104 -3.47 -7.98 -1.67
CA ALA A 104 -4.67 -7.17 -1.78
C ALA A 104 -5.40 -7.17 -0.43
N THR A 105 -5.93 -6.03 -0.03
CA THR A 105 -6.78 -5.88 1.14
C THR A 105 -8.08 -5.19 0.74
N ILE A 106 -9.16 -5.45 1.49
CA ILE A 106 -10.45 -4.81 1.32
C ILE A 106 -11.17 -4.68 2.67
N ALA A 107 -11.94 -3.61 2.82
CA ALA A 107 -12.89 -3.43 3.91
C ALA A 107 -14.23 -3.02 3.29
N THR A 108 -15.31 -3.65 3.75
CA THR A 108 -16.66 -3.52 3.18
C THR A 108 -17.69 -3.59 4.29
N ASP A 109 -18.89 -3.11 3.99
CA ASP A 109 -20.13 -3.25 4.76
C ASP A 109 -21.02 -4.40 4.24
N LEU A 110 -20.45 -5.26 3.40
CA LEU A 110 -21.11 -6.40 2.79
C LEU A 110 -20.86 -7.66 3.61
N ASP A 111 -21.63 -8.72 3.31
CA ASP A 111 -21.43 -10.02 3.92
C ASP A 111 -20.08 -10.67 3.54
N TYR A 112 -19.77 -11.77 4.22
CA TYR A 112 -18.57 -12.56 3.99
C TYR A 112 -18.41 -12.99 2.52
N GLU A 113 -19.46 -13.53 1.88
CA GLU A 113 -19.36 -14.13 0.55
C GLU A 113 -19.11 -13.07 -0.54
N GLU A 114 -19.85 -11.96 -0.49
CA GLU A 114 -19.67 -10.84 -1.41
C GLU A 114 -18.28 -10.22 -1.24
N THR A 115 -17.80 -10.11 0.00
CA THR A 115 -16.46 -9.58 0.31
C THR A 115 -15.36 -10.48 -0.26
N VAL A 116 -15.49 -11.81 -0.15
CA VAL A 116 -14.56 -12.77 -0.78
C VAL A 116 -14.52 -12.58 -2.30
N VAL A 117 -15.67 -12.43 -2.95
CA VAL A 117 -15.75 -12.23 -4.40
C VAL A 117 -15.08 -10.92 -4.82
N LEU A 118 -15.33 -9.83 -4.09
CA LEU A 118 -14.71 -8.53 -4.35
C LEU A 118 -13.20 -8.56 -4.14
N LEU A 119 -12.73 -9.21 -3.07
CA LEU A 119 -11.31 -9.34 -2.77
C LEU A 119 -10.57 -10.13 -3.86
N ARG A 120 -11.13 -11.26 -4.30
CA ARG A 120 -10.58 -12.04 -5.43
C ARG A 120 -10.50 -11.21 -6.70
N ARG A 121 -11.56 -10.43 -7.01
CA ARG A 121 -11.56 -9.53 -8.17
C ARG A 121 -10.52 -8.41 -8.04
N ASN A 122 -10.31 -7.86 -6.85
CA ASN A 122 -9.27 -6.86 -6.58
C ASN A 122 -7.88 -7.44 -6.83
N LEU A 123 -7.60 -8.63 -6.27
CA LEU A 123 -6.35 -9.36 -6.50
C LEU A 123 -6.11 -9.62 -8.00
N GLN A 124 -7.12 -10.14 -8.72
CA GLN A 124 -7.05 -10.35 -10.17
C GLN A 124 -6.73 -9.08 -10.96
N ARG A 125 -7.36 -7.94 -10.61
CA ARG A 125 -7.04 -6.65 -11.25
C ARG A 125 -5.60 -6.23 -11.01
N ARG A 126 -5.07 -6.45 -9.80
CA ARG A 126 -3.67 -6.14 -9.46
C ARG A 126 -2.68 -6.99 -10.27
N LEU A 127 -2.97 -8.28 -10.43
CA LEU A 127 -2.21 -9.21 -11.26
C LEU A 127 -2.21 -8.78 -12.74
N ALA A 128 -3.42 -8.57 -13.30
CA ALA A 128 -3.60 -8.18 -14.69
C ALA A 128 -2.91 -6.85 -15.02
N SER A 129 -2.93 -5.88 -14.10
CA SER A 129 -2.25 -4.59 -14.30
C SER A 129 -0.73 -4.67 -14.41
N ARG A 130 -0.13 -5.79 -13.99
CA ARG A 130 1.32 -6.03 -13.94
C ARG A 130 1.78 -7.19 -14.82
N ASP A 131 0.85 -7.79 -15.56
CA ASP A 131 1.05 -8.97 -16.40
C ASP A 131 1.69 -10.14 -15.63
N LEU A 132 1.14 -10.44 -14.45
CA LEU A 132 1.66 -11.49 -13.56
C LEU A 132 0.88 -12.79 -13.73
N GLU A 133 1.61 -13.89 -13.89
CA GLU A 133 1.04 -15.24 -13.92
C GLU A 133 0.97 -15.80 -12.48
N VAL A 134 -0.21 -16.26 -12.05
CA VAL A 134 -0.42 -16.75 -10.68
C VAL A 134 0.09 -18.17 -10.53
N VAL A 135 0.89 -18.42 -9.48
CA VAL A 135 1.36 -19.75 -9.09
C VAL A 135 0.48 -20.31 -7.98
N GLN A 136 0.36 -19.56 -6.88
CA GLN A 136 -0.47 -19.88 -5.73
C GLN A 136 -1.09 -18.61 -5.18
N PHE A 137 -2.24 -18.75 -4.54
CA PHE A 137 -2.87 -17.65 -3.83
C PHE A 137 -3.66 -18.18 -2.64
N ASP A 138 -3.93 -17.31 -1.68
CA ASP A 138 -4.81 -17.59 -0.57
C ASP A 138 -5.57 -16.32 -0.14
N VAL A 139 -6.69 -16.51 0.55
CA VAL A 139 -7.63 -15.45 0.92
C VAL A 139 -8.13 -15.71 2.33
N ALA A 140 -8.10 -14.68 3.18
CA ALA A 140 -8.76 -14.67 4.47
C ALA A 140 -9.71 -13.47 4.54
N VAL A 141 -10.95 -13.74 4.93
CA VAL A 141 -12.00 -12.75 5.14
C VAL A 141 -12.65 -13.08 6.46
N ASP A 142 -13.18 -12.07 7.14
CA ASP A 142 -14.03 -12.27 8.31
C ASP A 142 -15.10 -11.19 8.36
N GLU A 143 -16.20 -11.52 9.02
CA GLU A 143 -17.38 -10.67 9.14
C GLU A 143 -17.75 -10.52 10.62
N VAL A 144 -17.91 -9.27 11.05
CA VAL A 144 -18.44 -8.95 12.37
C VAL A 144 -19.90 -8.53 12.25
N THR A 145 -20.72 -8.93 13.22
CA THR A 145 -22.00 -8.27 13.51
C THR A 145 -21.88 -7.60 14.87
N ALA A 146 -22.07 -6.29 14.91
CA ALA A 146 -21.94 -5.53 16.15
C ALA A 146 -23.10 -5.85 17.12
N GLY A 147 -22.82 -5.83 18.42
CA GLY A 147 -23.87 -5.82 19.45
C GLY A 147 -24.81 -4.61 19.29
N GLN A 148 -26.03 -4.73 19.83
CA GLN A 148 -26.93 -3.58 19.94
C GLN A 148 -26.28 -2.50 20.81
N ASP A 149 -26.29 -1.25 20.37
CA ASP A 149 -25.60 -0.12 21.01
C ASP A 149 -24.09 -0.31 21.25
N HIS A 150 -23.43 -1.19 20.49
CA HIS A 150 -21.98 -1.40 20.57
C HIS A 150 -21.30 -1.24 19.21
N HIS A 151 -20.00 -0.94 19.26
CA HIS A 151 -19.13 -0.95 18.09
C HIS A 151 -18.61 -2.36 17.84
N GLY A 152 -18.64 -2.78 16.58
CA GLY A 152 -17.99 -3.99 16.11
C GLY A 152 -16.85 -3.66 15.15
N VAL A 153 -15.84 -4.53 15.08
CA VAL A 153 -14.80 -4.46 14.05
C VAL A 153 -14.51 -5.83 13.46
N ALA A 154 -14.29 -5.87 12.15
CA ALA A 154 -13.63 -6.97 11.47
C ALA A 154 -12.23 -6.51 11.07
N VAL A 155 -11.22 -7.30 11.40
CA VAL A 155 -9.81 -7.00 11.13
C VAL A 155 -9.21 -8.13 10.32
N ALA A 156 -8.57 -7.79 9.22
CA ALA A 156 -7.89 -8.73 8.33
C ALA A 156 -6.48 -8.23 8.04
N ALA A 157 -5.48 -9.07 8.23
CA ALA A 157 -4.08 -8.66 8.18
C ALA A 157 -3.17 -9.68 7.49
N LEU A 158 -2.24 -9.18 6.68
CA LEU A 158 -1.04 -9.92 6.30
C LEU A 158 0.14 -9.34 7.08
N ILE A 159 0.68 -10.11 8.03
CA ILE A 159 1.80 -9.70 8.88
C ILE A 159 3.12 -10.21 8.30
N LEU A 160 4.12 -9.34 8.26
CA LEU A 160 5.50 -9.63 7.88
C LEU A 160 6.39 -9.39 9.10
N PRO A 161 6.51 -10.37 10.01
CA PRO A 161 7.16 -10.20 11.32
C PRO A 161 8.64 -9.84 11.21
N ASP A 162 9.31 -10.32 10.16
CA ASP A 162 10.77 -10.24 10.02
C ASP A 162 11.21 -9.29 8.89
N SER A 163 10.30 -8.71 8.10
CA SER A 163 10.65 -7.98 6.86
C SER A 163 11.51 -6.74 7.10
N LEU A 164 11.31 -6.03 8.20
CA LEU A 164 12.12 -4.85 8.55
C LEU A 164 13.53 -5.23 8.99
N SER A 165 13.66 -6.35 9.69
CA SER A 165 14.97 -6.90 10.11
C SER A 165 15.71 -7.51 8.92
N LEU A 166 14.96 -8.13 8.01
CA LEU A 166 15.47 -8.77 6.80
C LEU A 166 15.86 -7.73 5.75
N GLY A 167 15.09 -6.66 5.54
CA GLY A 167 15.36 -5.62 4.54
C GLY A 167 16.70 -4.89 4.74
N ALA A 168 17.26 -4.91 5.96
CA ALA A 168 18.62 -4.43 6.22
C ALA A 168 19.73 -5.40 5.76
N ARG A 169 19.39 -6.67 5.47
CA ARG A 169 20.31 -7.77 5.14
C ARG A 169 19.97 -8.54 3.85
N THR A 170 18.77 -8.40 3.30
CA THR A 170 18.30 -9.08 2.09
C THR A 170 18.36 -8.15 0.87
N ARG A 171 18.71 -8.73 -0.27
CA ARG A 171 18.88 -8.05 -1.55
C ARG A 171 17.49 -7.68 -2.07
N THR A 172 17.18 -6.38 -2.23
CA THR A 172 15.98 -5.93 -2.96
C THR A 172 16.00 -6.50 -4.38
N GLY A 173 14.84 -6.86 -4.91
CA GLY A 173 14.71 -7.44 -6.26
C GLY A 173 15.21 -6.55 -7.39
N PRO A 174 15.36 -7.11 -8.61
CA PRO A 174 15.76 -6.34 -9.78
C PRO A 174 14.75 -5.23 -10.10
N VAL A 175 15.23 -4.14 -10.70
CA VAL A 175 14.37 -3.03 -11.13
C VAL A 175 13.65 -3.42 -12.43
N ARG A 176 12.31 -3.48 -12.39
CA ARG A 176 11.50 -3.71 -13.59
C ARG A 176 11.59 -2.50 -14.53
N GLY A 177 12.06 -2.72 -15.76
CA GLY A 177 12.14 -1.70 -16.79
C GLY A 177 10.75 -1.20 -17.23
N GLY A 178 10.63 0.09 -17.59
CA GLY A 178 9.41 0.63 -18.21
C GLY A 178 8.26 1.04 -17.27
N LEU A 179 8.30 0.68 -15.97
CA LEU A 179 7.28 1.10 -14.99
C LEU A 179 7.63 2.41 -14.24
N THR A 180 8.91 2.78 -14.20
CA THR A 180 9.37 4.00 -13.53
C THR A 180 9.15 5.21 -14.45
N ARG A 181 8.26 6.12 -14.06
CA ARG A 181 8.05 7.39 -14.79
C ARG A 181 9.00 8.45 -14.25
N THR A 182 9.80 9.04 -15.14
CA THR A 182 10.57 10.24 -14.82
C THR A 182 9.64 11.45 -14.93
N ALA A 183 9.62 12.32 -13.91
CA ALA A 183 8.94 13.61 -14.01
C ALA A 183 9.53 14.39 -15.19
N ALA A 184 8.68 14.81 -16.14
CA ALA A 184 9.13 15.65 -17.25
C ALA A 184 9.69 16.95 -16.66
N PRO A 185 10.88 17.42 -17.07
CA PRO A 185 11.38 18.70 -16.61
C PRO A 185 10.38 19.77 -17.03
N GLU A 186 9.97 20.62 -16.09
CA GLU A 186 9.07 21.73 -16.40
C GLU A 186 9.62 22.53 -17.59
N PRO A 187 8.78 22.91 -18.56
CA PRO A 187 9.22 23.77 -19.64
C PRO A 187 9.73 25.06 -18.99
N ARG A 188 11.05 25.29 -19.08
CA ARG A 188 11.68 26.54 -18.60
C ARG A 188 10.92 27.69 -19.23
N LYS A 189 10.08 28.35 -18.44
CA LYS A 189 9.36 29.56 -18.84
C LYS A 189 10.45 30.58 -19.17
N ARG A 190 10.76 30.72 -20.46
CA ARG A 190 11.74 31.67 -20.96
C ARG A 190 11.13 33.04 -20.70
N VAL A 191 11.51 33.64 -19.58
CA VAL A 191 11.17 35.03 -19.29
C VAL A 191 12.01 35.84 -20.26
N ASP A 192 11.44 36.20 -21.42
CA ASP A 192 12.03 37.16 -22.34
C ASP A 192 12.01 38.55 -21.68
N THR A 193 12.89 38.75 -20.70
CA THR A 193 13.20 40.07 -20.14
C THR A 193 14.23 40.74 -21.03
N LYS A 194 13.76 41.33 -22.12
CA LYS A 194 14.47 42.44 -22.74
C LYS A 194 13.46 43.38 -23.39
N ALA A 195 13.01 44.35 -22.60
CA ALA A 195 12.51 45.60 -23.17
C ALA A 195 13.61 46.16 -24.11
N PRO A 196 13.27 46.68 -25.30
CA PRO A 196 14.26 47.24 -26.19
C PRO A 196 14.91 48.45 -25.50
N ALA A 197 16.22 48.36 -25.26
CA ALA A 197 16.99 49.47 -24.73
C ALA A 197 16.90 50.64 -25.70
N ALA A 198 16.39 51.78 -25.24
CA ALA A 198 16.38 53.02 -26.00
C ALA A 198 17.82 53.38 -26.43
N PRO A 199 18.04 53.91 -27.66
CA PRO A 199 19.37 54.26 -28.12
C PRO A 199 20.02 55.32 -27.22
N ALA A 200 21.24 55.05 -26.74
CA ALA A 200 22.00 55.98 -25.91
C ALA A 200 22.38 57.24 -26.71
N ARG A 201 21.84 58.41 -26.33
CA ARG A 201 22.22 59.72 -26.88
C ARG A 201 23.63 60.11 -26.38
N ARG A 202 24.57 60.35 -27.31
CA ARG A 202 25.89 60.93 -26.99
C ARG A 202 25.82 62.46 -26.95
N PRO A 203 26.51 63.14 -26.02
CA PRO A 203 26.61 64.60 -26.01
C PRO A 203 27.41 65.07 -27.23
N GLY A 204 26.86 66.03 -28.00
CA GLY A 204 27.57 66.72 -29.08
C GLY A 204 27.06 66.51 -30.52
N GLN A 205 25.94 65.82 -30.73
CA GLN A 205 25.38 65.68 -32.08
C GLN A 205 24.63 66.97 -32.53
N PRO A 206 24.96 67.56 -33.69
CA PRO A 206 24.30 68.77 -34.18
C PRO A 206 22.83 68.48 -34.57
N LYS A 207 21.94 69.39 -34.15
CA LYS A 207 20.51 69.39 -34.51
C LYS A 207 20.38 69.71 -36.00
N ASN A 208 19.94 68.75 -36.81
CA ASN A 208 19.40 69.07 -38.13
C ASN A 208 17.92 69.45 -37.97
N ASN A 209 17.67 70.75 -38.14
CA ASN A 209 16.35 71.33 -38.33
C ASN A 209 15.79 70.83 -39.66
N HIS A 210 14.72 70.06 -39.64
CA HIS A 210 13.71 70.15 -40.70
C HIS A 210 12.33 70.13 -40.08
N ASP A 211 11.65 71.23 -40.35
CA ASP A 211 10.32 71.61 -39.93
C ASP A 211 9.23 70.70 -40.50
N PHE A 212 8.12 70.68 -39.75
CA PHE A 212 6.82 70.15 -40.10
C PHE A 212 6.25 70.72 -41.40
N THR A 213 5.54 69.90 -42.19
CA THR A 213 4.16 70.24 -42.59
C THR A 213 3.39 69.04 -43.18
N LEU A 214 2.16 68.89 -42.65
CA LEU A 214 0.95 68.18 -43.09
C LEU A 214 0.98 66.64 -43.20
#